data_AF-A0A9W5QMN8-F1
#
_entry.id   AF-A0A9W5QMN8-F1
#
_cell.length_a   1.000
_cell.length_b   1.000
_cell.length_c   1.000
_cell.angle_alpha   90.00
_cell.angle_beta   90.00
_cell.angle_gamma   90.00
#
_symmetry.space_group_name_H-M   'P 1'
#
loop_
_entity.id
_entity.type
_entity.pdbx_description
1 polymer ?
#
loop_
_entity_poly.entity_id
_entity_poly.type
_entity_poly.pdbx_seq_one_letter_code
_entity_poly.pdbx_strand_id
1 'polypeptide(L)'
;MEHIYPNQNPNMHETEPSSFPTNHSSHLNQHTIHPNEKNHILPFSVILNLPKGFHIQKQIHPKLVYNLSYLSMSKEICKKSIEVDNCGYVDVDLHVLKIKGCLSFLLNVCMEPIHKQKMCSTDHKDDFIFLCAQDTLYVDHILKYSIDTLPYYVIDEDHIQVRKLEIEMLEHSHVIAKISGEFYFEYE
;
A
#
# COMPACT_ATOMS: atom_id res chain seq x y z
N MET A 1 31.35 -41.51 52.50
CA MET A 1 31.90 -40.17 52.24
C MET A 1 33.17 -40.36 51.44
N GLU A 2 33.27 -39.66 50.30
CA GLU A 2 34.41 -39.56 49.35
C GLU A 2 34.79 -40.86 48.61
N HIS A 3 35.27 -40.90 47.37
CA HIS A 3 35.25 -40.07 46.16
C HIS A 3 35.86 -40.99 45.08
N ILE A 4 35.18 -41.31 43.97
CA ILE A 4 35.85 -41.87 42.78
C ILE A 4 35.12 -41.36 41.52
N TYR A 5 35.84 -40.63 40.66
CA TYR A 5 35.41 -40.26 39.30
C TYR A 5 35.40 -41.50 38.39
N PRO A 6 34.58 -41.52 37.33
CA PRO A 6 35.22 -41.35 36.02
C PRO A 6 34.42 -40.53 35.02
N ASN A 7 35.18 -39.90 34.13
CA ASN A 7 34.76 -39.26 32.89
C ASN A 7 34.96 -40.27 31.75
N GLN A 8 33.95 -40.48 30.90
CA GLN A 8 34.10 -40.83 29.47
C GLN A 8 32.71 -40.98 28.81
N ASN A 9 32.35 -39.97 28.01
CA ASN A 9 31.38 -40.06 26.90
C ASN A 9 32.14 -40.60 25.66
N PRO A 10 31.50 -41.28 24.69
CA PRO A 10 30.55 -40.58 23.80
C PRO A 10 29.43 -41.46 23.21
N ASN A 11 28.18 -40.97 23.25
CA ASN A 11 27.13 -41.48 22.38
C ASN A 11 26.75 -40.44 21.34
N MET A 12 26.92 -40.85 20.08
CA MET A 12 26.35 -40.22 18.90
C MET A 12 24.83 -40.25 18.98
N HIS A 13 24.19 -39.11 18.70
CA HIS A 13 22.84 -39.10 18.17
C HIS A 13 22.80 -38.14 16.99
N GLU A 14 22.38 -38.72 15.86
CA GLU A 14 22.12 -38.09 14.57
C GLU A 14 21.19 -36.89 14.73
N THR A 15 21.57 -35.78 14.10
CA THR A 15 20.75 -34.57 14.00
C THR A 15 19.93 -34.68 12.71
N GLU A 16 18.63 -34.93 12.83
CA GLU A 16 17.69 -34.73 11.73
C GLU A 16 17.62 -33.23 11.37
N PRO A 17 17.63 -32.85 10.08
CA PRO A 17 17.42 -31.47 9.69
C PRO A 17 15.93 -31.12 9.82
N SER A 18 15.61 -30.23 10.75
CA SER A 18 14.28 -29.63 10.85
C SER A 18 13.98 -28.85 9.57
N SER A 19 13.03 -29.37 8.78
CA SER A 19 12.47 -28.69 7.63
C SER A 19 11.72 -27.44 8.06
N PHE A 20 12.19 -26.29 7.62
CA PHE A 20 11.42 -25.04 7.65
C PHE A 20 10.26 -25.17 6.66
N PRO A 21 9.00 -24.90 7.04
CA PRO A 21 7.93 -24.78 6.07
C PRO A 21 8.10 -23.46 5.31
N THR A 22 8.69 -23.54 4.12
CA THR A 22 8.63 -22.50 3.09
C THR A 22 7.19 -22.43 2.59
N ASN A 23 6.40 -21.50 3.12
CA ASN A 23 5.10 -21.15 2.57
C ASN A 23 5.29 -20.35 1.28
N HIS A 24 5.59 -21.05 0.18
CA HIS A 24 5.29 -20.57 -1.16
C HIS A 24 3.82 -20.88 -1.44
N SER A 25 2.91 -20.01 -1.02
CA SER A 25 1.55 -20.03 -1.52
C SER A 25 1.51 -19.31 -2.86
N SER A 26 1.72 -20.07 -3.92
CA SER A 26 1.29 -19.70 -5.27
C SER A 26 -0.24 -19.75 -5.32
N HIS A 27 -0.90 -18.71 -4.80
CA HIS A 27 -2.31 -18.48 -5.10
C HIS A 27 -2.40 -17.63 -6.37
N LEU A 28 -2.65 -18.30 -7.49
CA LEU A 28 -3.38 -17.67 -8.58
C LEU A 28 -4.70 -17.18 -7.99
N ASN A 29 -4.80 -15.87 -7.74
CA ASN A 29 -6.08 -15.24 -7.47
C ASN A 29 -6.89 -15.31 -8.77
N GLN A 30 -7.81 -16.28 -8.84
CA GLN A 30 -8.97 -16.15 -9.70
C GLN A 30 -9.74 -14.93 -9.22
N HIS A 31 -9.55 -13.80 -9.92
CA HIS A 31 -10.34 -12.60 -9.71
C HIS A 31 -11.77 -12.87 -10.17
N THR A 32 -12.59 -13.42 -9.28
CA THR A 32 -14.04 -13.29 -9.37
C THR A 32 -14.36 -11.86 -8.98
N ILE A 33 -14.28 -10.93 -9.93
CA ILE A 33 -14.63 -9.53 -9.73
C ILE A 33 -16.14 -9.48 -9.44
N HIS A 34 -16.50 -9.34 -8.16
CA HIS A 34 -17.88 -9.08 -7.77
C HIS A 34 -18.32 -7.75 -8.43
N PRO A 35 -19.51 -7.69 -9.08
CA PRO A 35 -19.97 -6.52 -9.82
C PRO A 35 -20.11 -5.24 -8.98
N ASN A 36 -20.03 -5.36 -7.64
CA ASN A 36 -20.27 -4.27 -6.69
C ASN A 36 -18.99 -3.69 -6.09
N GLU A 37 -17.83 -4.27 -6.36
CA GLU A 37 -16.54 -3.68 -5.99
C GLU A 37 -16.07 -2.79 -7.13
N LYS A 38 -16.64 -1.59 -7.17
CA LYS A 38 -16.08 -0.46 -7.92
C LYS A 38 -14.59 -0.33 -7.54
N ASN A 39 -13.70 -0.73 -8.45
CA ASN A 39 -12.25 -0.75 -8.27
C ASN A 39 -11.70 0.69 -8.35
N HIS A 40 -12.23 1.59 -7.52
CA HIS A 40 -11.94 3.03 -7.49
C HIS A 40 -11.07 3.42 -6.31
N ILE A 41 -10.66 2.45 -5.47
CA ILE A 41 -9.91 2.71 -4.25
C ILE A 41 -8.59 1.95 -4.34
N LEU A 42 -7.49 2.69 -4.24
CA LEU A 42 -6.15 2.16 -4.16
C LEU A 42 -5.54 2.52 -2.80
N PRO A 43 -5.56 1.59 -1.82
CA PRO A 43 -5.03 1.85 -0.49
C PRO A 43 -3.50 1.89 -0.50
N PHE A 44 -2.91 2.66 0.42
CA PHE A 44 -1.48 2.67 0.68
C PHE A 44 -1.20 2.73 2.18
N SER A 45 -0.02 2.24 2.57
CA SER A 45 0.46 2.28 3.95
C SER A 45 1.98 2.30 3.98
N VAL A 46 2.55 3.29 4.67
CA VAL A 46 3.99 3.45 4.84
C VAL A 46 4.32 3.35 6.33
N ILE A 47 5.34 2.56 6.68
CA ILE A 47 5.84 2.44 8.04
C ILE A 47 7.13 3.25 8.17
N LEU A 48 7.19 4.11 9.18
CA LEU A 48 8.30 5.02 9.45
C LEU A 48 8.87 4.77 10.84
N ASN A 49 10.20 4.67 10.90
CA ASN A 49 10.94 4.71 12.15
C ASN A 49 11.22 6.17 12.50
N LEU A 50 10.69 6.62 13.64
CA LEU A 50 10.90 7.97 14.14
C LEU A 50 12.29 8.08 14.77
N PRO A 51 13.04 9.16 14.48
CA PRO A 51 14.31 9.41 15.13
C PRO A 51 14.15 9.53 16.65
N LYS A 52 15.12 8.99 17.40
CA LYS A 52 15.15 9.10 18.85
C LYS A 52 15.14 10.58 19.26
N GLY A 53 14.29 10.92 20.23
CA GLY A 53 14.18 12.29 20.74
C GLY A 53 13.20 13.18 19.98
N PHE A 54 12.51 12.64 18.97
CA PHE A 54 11.46 13.34 18.22
C PHE A 54 10.12 12.60 18.33
N HIS A 55 9.03 13.35 18.16
CA HIS A 55 7.69 12.79 17.95
C HIS A 55 6.99 13.51 16.79
N ILE A 56 5.92 12.90 16.27
CA ILE A 56 5.06 13.54 15.27
C ILE A 56 4.23 14.63 15.95
N GLN A 57 4.17 15.81 15.32
CA GLN A 57 3.40 16.92 15.83
C GLN A 57 1.89 16.64 15.68
N LYS A 58 1.16 16.59 16.81
CA LYS A 58 -0.25 16.13 16.88
C LYS A 58 -1.29 16.97 16.10
N GLN A 59 -0.90 18.08 15.49
CA GLN A 59 -1.80 19.01 14.79
C GLN A 59 -1.44 19.24 13.32
N ILE A 60 -0.38 18.60 12.81
CA ILE A 60 0.03 18.77 11.41
C ILE A 60 -0.31 17.51 10.64
N HIS A 61 -1.17 17.65 9.63
CA HIS A 61 -1.43 16.59 8.67
C HIS A 61 -0.17 16.31 7.84
N PRO A 62 0.15 15.04 7.55
CA PRO A 62 1.22 14.74 6.62
C PRO A 62 0.97 15.42 5.28
N LYS A 63 2.03 15.95 4.68
CA LYS A 63 1.97 16.46 3.31
C LYS A 63 2.24 15.31 2.36
N LEU A 64 1.28 15.01 1.49
CA LEU A 64 1.44 14.00 0.44
C LEU A 64 1.43 14.69 -0.92
N VAL A 65 2.43 14.39 -1.74
CA VAL A 65 2.56 14.85 -3.13
C VAL A 65 2.66 13.61 -4.02
N TYR A 66 1.91 13.56 -5.11
CA TYR A 66 1.87 12.39 -5.99
C TYR A 66 2.01 12.78 -7.47
N ASN A 67 2.51 11.85 -8.27
CA ASN A 67 2.76 12.05 -9.69
C ASN A 67 1.85 11.15 -10.53
N LEU A 68 1.02 11.78 -11.36
CA LEU A 68 0.08 11.11 -12.25
C LEU A 68 0.65 10.81 -13.65
N SER A 69 1.88 11.23 -13.95
CA SER A 69 2.48 11.16 -15.30
C SER A 69 2.66 9.74 -15.84
N TYR A 70 2.64 8.73 -14.96
CA TYR A 70 2.80 7.31 -15.32
C TYR A 70 1.48 6.54 -15.33
N LEU A 71 0.35 7.26 -15.28
CA LEU A 71 -0.98 6.69 -15.48
C LEU A 71 -1.43 6.93 -16.92
N SER A 72 -2.21 5.99 -17.44
CA SER A 72 -2.74 6.03 -18.79
C SER A 72 -4.15 5.44 -18.84
N MET A 73 -4.97 5.96 -19.75
CA MET A 73 -6.26 5.39 -20.08
C MET A 73 -6.09 4.36 -21.20
N SER A 74 -6.73 3.20 -21.05
CA SER A 74 -6.76 2.14 -22.05
C SER A 74 -8.20 1.74 -22.36
N LYS A 75 -8.49 1.55 -23.64
CA LYS A 75 -9.77 1.05 -24.13
C LYS A 75 -9.55 -0.35 -24.68
N GLU A 76 -10.25 -1.31 -24.11
CA GLU A 76 -10.14 -2.72 -24.47
C GLU A 76 -11.52 -3.24 -24.90
N ILE A 77 -11.56 -4.33 -25.65
CA ILE A 77 -12.79 -5.05 -25.98
C ILE A 77 -12.64 -6.45 -25.39
N CYS A 78 -13.61 -6.87 -24.57
CA CYS A 78 -13.69 -8.23 -24.07
C CYS A 78 -15.03 -8.85 -24.43
N LYS A 79 -15.09 -10.17 -24.51
CA LYS A 79 -16.36 -10.89 -24.72
C LYS A 79 -16.96 -11.28 -23.39
N LYS A 80 -18.25 -11.03 -23.24
CA LYS A 80 -19.02 -11.50 -22.08
C LYS A 80 -20.25 -12.25 -22.55
N SER A 81 -20.37 -13.51 -22.12
CA SER A 81 -21.57 -14.30 -22.35
C SER A 81 -22.68 -13.84 -21.40
N ILE A 82 -23.84 -13.52 -21.96
CA ILE A 82 -25.05 -13.16 -21.21
C ILE A 82 -26.17 -14.12 -21.59
N GLU A 83 -27.03 -14.45 -20.62
CA GLU A 83 -28.24 -15.21 -20.89
C GLU A 83 -29.34 -14.27 -21.39
N VAL A 84 -29.91 -14.59 -22.55
CA VAL A 84 -31.00 -13.83 -23.16
C VAL A 84 -32.23 -14.72 -23.25
N ASP A 85 -33.35 -14.19 -22.76
CA ASP A 85 -34.64 -14.87 -22.78
C ASP A 85 -34.96 -15.40 -24.19
N ASN A 86 -35.25 -16.69 -24.28
CA ASN A 86 -35.57 -17.42 -25.51
C ASN A 86 -34.43 -17.51 -26.56
N CYS A 87 -33.22 -17.05 -26.25
CA CYS A 87 -32.04 -17.18 -27.12
C CYS A 87 -30.88 -17.96 -26.48
N GLY A 88 -30.94 -18.23 -25.18
CA GLY A 88 -29.86 -18.88 -24.44
C GLY A 88 -28.67 -17.94 -24.23
N TYR A 89 -27.46 -18.49 -24.11
CA TYR A 89 -26.25 -17.70 -23.90
C TYR A 89 -25.73 -17.11 -25.20
N VAL A 90 -25.53 -15.80 -25.23
CA VAL A 90 -24.94 -15.06 -26.35
C VAL A 90 -23.71 -14.30 -25.90
N ASP A 91 -22.68 -14.29 -26.74
CA ASP A 91 -21.47 -13.50 -26.50
C ASP A 91 -21.69 -12.07 -26.98
N VAL A 92 -21.45 -11.11 -26.08
CA VAL A 92 -21.50 -9.68 -26.39
C VAL A 92 -20.10 -9.11 -26.27
N ASP A 93 -19.72 -8.31 -27.27
CA ASP A 93 -18.51 -7.49 -27.20
C ASP A 93 -18.76 -6.33 -26.23
N LEU A 94 -17.96 -6.27 -25.18
CA LEU A 94 -18.02 -5.28 -24.12
C LEU A 94 -16.76 -4.42 -24.18
N HIS A 95 -16.96 -3.13 -24.42
CA HIS A 95 -15.90 -2.14 -24.34
C HIS A 95 -15.59 -1.85 -22.87
N VAL A 96 -14.31 -1.93 -22.52
CA VAL A 96 -13.79 -1.71 -21.17
C VAL A 96 -12.86 -0.51 -21.18
N LEU A 97 -13.18 0.52 -20.39
CA LEU A 97 -12.28 1.62 -20.10
C LEU A 97 -11.53 1.33 -18.81
N LYS A 98 -10.20 1.33 -18.86
CA LYS A 98 -9.33 1.11 -17.71
C LYS A 98 -8.35 2.25 -17.53
N ILE A 99 -8.01 2.54 -16.28
CA ILE A 99 -6.81 3.31 -15.94
C ILE A 99 -5.71 2.33 -15.51
N LYS A 100 -4.53 2.49 -16.10
CA LYS A 100 -3.39 1.60 -15.91
C LYS A 100 -2.10 2.37 -15.71
N GLY A 101 -1.16 1.79 -14.96
CA GLY A 101 0.20 2.30 -14.81
C GLY A 101 0.66 2.27 -13.37
N CYS A 102 1.38 3.31 -12.95
CA CYS A 102 1.79 3.46 -11.57
C CYS A 102 1.60 4.89 -11.05
N LEU A 103 1.40 5.00 -9.75
CA LEU A 103 1.25 6.23 -9.01
C LEU A 103 2.37 6.29 -7.97
N SER A 104 3.34 7.17 -8.19
CA SER A 104 4.41 7.43 -7.23
C SER A 104 4.03 8.60 -6.34
N PHE A 105 4.34 8.50 -5.04
CA PHE A 105 4.08 9.58 -4.09
C PHE A 105 5.24 9.78 -3.11
N LEU A 106 5.32 11.01 -2.62
CA LEU A 106 6.19 11.47 -1.55
C LEU A 106 5.32 11.91 -0.37
N LEU A 107 5.69 11.44 0.82
CA LEU A 107 5.01 11.73 2.07
C LEU A 107 5.99 12.41 3.01
N ASN A 108 5.62 13.60 3.50
CA ASN A 108 6.39 14.37 4.46
C ASN A 108 5.63 14.51 5.77
N VAL A 109 6.33 14.23 6.86
CA VAL A 109 5.80 14.32 8.22
C VAL A 109 6.64 15.29 9.01
N CYS A 110 6.00 16.30 9.61
CA CYS A 110 6.66 17.23 10.52
C CYS A 110 6.85 16.56 11.89
N MET A 111 8.05 16.66 12.43
CA MET A 111 8.41 16.15 13.74
C MET A 111 9.04 17.24 14.59
N GLU A 112 8.76 17.21 15.88
CA GLU A 112 9.29 18.15 16.86
C GLU A 112 10.10 17.42 17.94
N PRO A 113 11.11 18.07 18.55
CA PRO A 113 11.87 17.46 19.62
C PRO A 113 11.01 17.24 20.87
N ILE A 114 11.17 16.09 21.51
CA ILE A 114 10.52 15.77 22.79
C ILE A 114 11.07 16.68 23.91
N HIS A 115 12.37 17.01 23.86
CA HIS A 115 13.05 17.82 24.87
C HIS A 115 13.85 18.97 24.24
N LYS A 116 13.19 20.11 23.99
CA LYS A 116 13.79 21.28 23.30
C LYS A 116 15.07 21.83 23.95
N GLN A 117 15.17 21.78 25.28
CA GLN A 117 16.25 22.42 26.04
C GLN A 117 17.65 21.84 25.80
N LYS A 118 17.75 20.61 25.26
CA LYS A 118 19.02 19.93 24.96
C LYS A 118 19.27 19.77 23.47
N MET A 119 18.44 20.38 22.64
CA MET A 119 18.52 20.29 21.19
C MET A 119 19.26 21.52 20.65
N CYS A 120 20.28 21.29 19.83
CA CYS A 120 20.96 22.36 19.09
C CYS A 120 20.59 22.24 17.62
N SER A 121 20.14 23.33 17.02
CA SER A 121 19.89 23.43 15.57
C SER A 121 20.95 24.31 14.92
N THR A 122 21.32 23.99 13.69
CA THR A 122 22.17 24.85 12.86
C THR A 122 21.42 26.06 12.32
N ASP A 123 20.08 26.01 12.31
CA ASP A 123 19.21 27.14 12.00
C ASP A 123 18.58 27.65 13.30
N HIS A 124 18.80 28.92 13.63
CA HIS A 124 18.41 29.49 14.92
C HIS A 124 16.89 29.68 15.09
N LYS A 125 16.08 29.34 14.08
CA LYS A 125 14.64 29.63 14.06
C LYS A 125 13.76 28.45 14.42
N ASP A 126 14.11 27.23 14.00
CA ASP A 126 13.24 26.07 14.14
C ASP A 126 14.03 24.80 14.46
N ASP A 127 13.52 24.03 15.42
CA ASP A 127 14.07 22.73 15.85
C ASP A 127 13.29 21.53 15.27
N PHE A 128 12.32 21.82 14.40
CA PHE A 128 11.52 20.83 13.69
C PHE A 128 12.30 20.19 12.54
N ILE A 129 12.00 18.93 12.27
CA ILE A 129 12.54 18.21 11.11
C ILE A 129 11.40 17.55 10.32
N PHE A 130 11.63 17.32 9.04
CA PHE A 130 10.71 16.57 8.19
C PHE A 130 11.26 15.18 7.90
N LEU A 131 10.45 14.16 8.15
CA LEU A 131 10.73 12.81 7.67
C LEU A 131 10.01 12.59 6.35
N CYS A 132 10.76 12.22 5.33
CA CYS A 132 10.26 11.94 4.00
C CYS A 132 10.19 10.44 3.76
N ALA A 133 9.12 9.98 3.11
CA ALA A 133 8.97 8.65 2.58
C ALA A 133 8.56 8.71 1.12
N GLN A 134 8.96 7.72 0.34
CA GLN A 134 8.56 7.60 -1.06
C GLN A 134 8.07 6.18 -1.30
N ASP A 135 7.00 6.04 -2.07
CA ASP A 135 6.52 4.75 -2.53
C ASP A 135 5.88 4.86 -3.92
N THR A 136 5.58 3.71 -4.53
CA THR A 136 4.93 3.62 -5.83
C THR A 136 3.93 2.48 -5.85
N LEU A 137 2.70 2.79 -6.22
CA LEU A 137 1.58 1.86 -6.31
C LEU A 137 1.29 1.54 -7.77
N TYR A 138 0.89 0.30 -8.04
CA TYR A 138 0.47 -0.12 -9.39
C TYR A 138 -1.03 -0.04 -9.53
N VAL A 139 -1.48 0.50 -10.66
CA VAL A 139 -2.89 0.72 -10.97
C VAL A 139 -3.28 -0.15 -12.15
N ASP A 140 -4.31 -0.97 -11.96
CA ASP A 140 -5.06 -1.61 -13.04
C ASP A 140 -6.54 -1.65 -12.64
N HIS A 141 -7.25 -0.57 -12.96
CA HIS A 141 -8.62 -0.36 -12.51
C HIS A 141 -9.56 -0.20 -13.69
N ILE A 142 -10.70 -0.88 -13.63
CA ILE A 142 -11.77 -0.73 -14.61
C ILE A 142 -12.65 0.43 -14.17
N LEU A 143 -12.77 1.44 -15.04
CA LEU A 143 -13.58 2.63 -14.78
C LEU A 143 -14.99 2.47 -15.33
N LYS A 144 -15.14 1.88 -16.53
CA LYS A 144 -16.44 1.78 -17.20
C LYS A 144 -16.52 0.60 -18.14
N TYR A 145 -17.73 0.05 -18.23
CA TYR A 145 -18.14 -0.90 -19.26
C TYR A 145 -19.17 -0.24 -20.19
N SER A 146 -19.15 -0.57 -21.48
CA SER A 146 -20.13 -0.12 -22.46
C SER A 146 -20.32 -1.19 -23.54
N ILE A 147 -21.53 -1.30 -24.08
CA ILE A 147 -21.83 -2.12 -25.27
C ILE A 147 -21.64 -1.33 -26.58
N ASP A 148 -21.23 -0.07 -26.47
CA ASP A 148 -21.02 0.84 -27.59
C ASP A 148 -19.83 1.76 -27.26
N THR A 149 -19.99 3.08 -27.35
CA THR A 149 -18.91 4.03 -27.19
C THR A 149 -18.50 4.20 -25.73
N LEU A 150 -17.20 4.46 -25.53
CA LEU A 150 -16.62 4.80 -24.22
C LEU A 150 -16.30 6.30 -24.17
N PRO A 151 -16.55 6.97 -23.02
CA PRO A 151 -16.23 8.37 -22.86
C PRO A 151 -14.73 8.63 -23.00
N TYR A 152 -14.39 9.91 -23.14
CA TYR A 152 -13.02 10.38 -23.01
C TYR A 152 -12.86 10.98 -21.61
N TYR A 153 -11.96 10.41 -20.83
CA TYR A 153 -11.60 10.91 -19.51
C TYR A 153 -10.17 11.43 -19.53
N VAL A 154 -9.95 12.51 -18.78
CA VAL A 154 -8.64 13.08 -18.50
C VAL A 154 -8.11 12.53 -17.18
N ILE A 155 -6.79 12.52 -16.99
CA ILE A 155 -6.18 12.13 -15.72
C ILE A 155 -5.66 13.41 -15.07
N ASP A 156 -6.27 13.80 -13.95
CA ASP A 156 -5.91 15.00 -13.20
C ASP A 156 -6.22 14.84 -11.69
N GLU A 157 -5.96 15.90 -10.93
CA GLU A 157 -6.16 15.96 -9.47
C GLU A 157 -7.63 16.06 -9.04
N ASP A 158 -8.53 16.48 -9.95
CA ASP A 158 -9.96 16.56 -9.64
C ASP A 158 -10.56 15.15 -9.58
N HIS A 159 -10.12 14.26 -10.46
CA HIS A 159 -10.60 12.88 -10.54
C HIS A 159 -9.82 11.89 -9.67
N ILE A 160 -8.58 12.20 -9.27
CA ILE A 160 -7.75 11.31 -8.44
C ILE A 160 -7.40 12.03 -7.15
N GLN A 161 -8.02 11.61 -6.04
CA GLN A 161 -7.92 12.30 -4.77
C GLN A 161 -7.36 11.41 -3.67
N VAL A 162 -6.58 11.98 -2.75
CA VAL A 162 -6.19 11.29 -1.53
C VAL A 162 -7.29 11.46 -0.48
N ARG A 163 -7.73 10.34 0.10
CA ARG A 163 -8.74 10.29 1.17
C ARG A 163 -8.20 9.49 2.37
N LYS A 164 -8.79 9.75 3.54
CA LYS A 164 -8.50 9.03 4.81
C LYS A 164 -7.00 8.97 5.15
N LEU A 165 -6.28 10.07 4.94
CA LEU A 165 -4.88 10.16 5.30
C LEU A 165 -4.74 10.24 6.83
N GLU A 166 -4.21 9.19 7.42
CA GLU A 166 -4.19 8.98 8.87
C GLU A 166 -2.80 8.53 9.35
N ILE A 167 -2.48 8.88 10.59
CA ILE A 167 -1.26 8.46 11.28
C ILE A 167 -1.65 7.58 12.47
N GLU A 168 -1.10 6.39 12.52
CA GLU A 168 -1.28 5.41 13.59
C GLU A 168 0.09 5.14 14.25
N MET A 169 0.18 5.28 15.57
CA MET A 169 1.39 4.91 16.32
C MET A 169 1.33 3.41 16.64
N LEU A 170 2.24 2.60 16.10
CA LEU A 170 2.17 1.14 16.20
C LEU A 170 2.69 0.57 17.53
N GLU A 171 3.55 1.30 18.23
CA GLU A 171 4.17 0.84 19.47
C GLU A 171 3.94 1.82 20.64
N HIS A 172 3.90 1.27 21.86
CA HIS A 172 3.92 2.05 23.11
C HIS A 172 5.19 2.91 23.25
N SER A 173 6.27 2.51 22.59
CA SER A 173 7.53 3.25 22.54
C SER A 173 7.43 4.54 21.71
N HIS A 174 6.36 4.70 20.93
CA HIS A 174 6.14 5.80 19.99
C HIS A 174 7.26 5.99 18.96
N VAL A 175 8.06 4.95 18.69
CA VAL A 175 9.17 5.04 17.71
C VAL A 175 8.77 4.58 16.31
N ILE A 176 7.62 3.90 16.16
CA ILE A 176 7.13 3.46 14.86
C ILE A 176 5.77 4.10 14.59
N ALA A 177 5.68 4.80 13.46
CA ALA A 177 4.43 5.34 12.95
C ALA A 177 4.07 4.64 11.64
N LYS A 178 2.79 4.32 11.47
CA LYS A 178 2.20 3.92 10.22
C LYS A 178 1.37 5.07 9.69
N ILE A 179 1.57 5.39 8.42
CA ILE A 179 0.79 6.42 7.73
C ILE A 179 0.09 5.74 6.58
N SER A 180 -1.24 5.81 6.58
CA SER A 180 -2.07 5.15 5.58
C SER A 180 -3.09 6.10 5.00
N GLY A 181 -3.59 5.74 3.83
CA GLY A 181 -4.65 6.46 3.15
C GLY A 181 -5.08 5.71 1.90
N GLU A 182 -5.89 6.37 1.11
CA GLU A 182 -6.48 5.79 -0.09
C GLU A 182 -6.41 6.81 -1.23
N PHE A 183 -5.97 6.38 -2.42
CA PHE A 183 -6.27 7.11 -3.65
C PHE A 183 -7.65 6.70 -4.14
N TYR A 184 -8.50 7.69 -4.38
CA TYR A 184 -9.85 7.52 -4.87
C TYR A 184 -9.94 8.03 -6.31
N PHE A 185 -10.47 7.18 -7.21
CA PHE A 185 -10.62 7.44 -8.64
C PHE A 185 -12.09 7.73 -8.95
N GLU A 186 -12.44 9.00 -9.07
CA GLU A 186 -13.80 9.48 -9.29
C GLU A 186 -14.03 9.79 -10.78
N TYR A 187 -14.71 8.88 -11.48
CA TYR A 187 -14.96 8.97 -12.93
C TYR A 187 -16.43 8.66 -13.29
N GLU A 188 -17.36 8.98 -12.38
CA GLU A 188 -18.81 8.74 -12.56
C GLU A 188 -19.42 9.54 -13.72
#